data_AF-A0A060C7M2-F1
#
_entry.id   AF-A0A060C7M2-F1
#
_cell.length_a   1.000
_cell.length_b   1.000
_cell.length_c   1.000
_cell.angle_alpha   90.00
_cell.angle_beta   90.00
_cell.angle_gamma   90.00
#
_symmetry.space_group_name_H-M   'P 1'
#
loop_
_entity.id
_entity.type
_entity.pdbx_description
1 polymer ?
#
loop_
_entity_poly.entity_id
_entity_poly.type
_entity_poly.pdbx_seq_one_letter_code
_entity_poly.pdbx_strand_id
1 'polypeptide(L)'
;PGDVIRTEPSRLVLEPSGQLGAIMATGTRIMYRSTDSRGNPIAVTGTYFEPYNDWPGKGPRPLLVYAPGTQGQGNQCAPSRQFNQGIHYSGGWDIMVNYEEAFVATLVARGFAILMTDYQGLGTDSMHTYVNRLAEGHAVLDAARAAMKLPETSLDPHGPVAFWGYSQGGGA
;
A
#
# COMPACT_ATOMS: atom_id res chain seq x y z
N PRO A 1 -14.24 10.40 -3.29
CA PRO A 1 -13.47 9.28 -2.68
C PRO A 1 -12.33 8.89 -3.62
N GLY A 2 -11.17 8.55 -3.07
CA GLY A 2 -9.93 8.33 -3.83
C GLY A 2 -9.29 9.62 -4.36
N ASP A 3 -9.51 10.75 -3.68
CA ASP A 3 -8.80 12.00 -3.99
C ASP A 3 -7.47 11.99 -3.25
N VAL A 4 -6.38 12.30 -3.95
CA VAL A 4 -5.05 12.39 -3.35
C VAL A 4 -4.97 13.69 -2.54
N ILE A 5 -4.71 13.56 -1.24
CA ILE A 5 -4.58 14.67 -0.29
C ILE A 5 -3.14 15.17 -0.27
N ARG A 6 -2.18 14.24 -0.21
CA ARG A 6 -0.74 14.53 -0.17
C ARG A 6 0.06 13.33 -0.67
N THR A 7 1.22 13.60 -1.25
CA THR A 7 2.24 12.60 -1.59
C THR A 7 3.58 12.96 -0.94
N GLU A 8 4.41 11.96 -0.71
CA GLU A 8 5.81 12.12 -0.31
C GLU A 8 6.64 10.94 -0.84
N PRO A 9 7.94 11.13 -1.13
CA PRO A 9 8.82 10.01 -1.46
C PRO A 9 8.84 8.96 -0.35
N SER A 10 8.82 7.67 -0.71
CA SER A 10 8.94 6.53 0.23
C SER A 10 10.25 5.81 -0.01
N ARG A 11 11.09 5.70 1.02
CA ARG A 11 12.35 4.97 0.97
C ARG A 11 12.07 3.47 1.05
N LEU A 12 12.10 2.75 -0.07
CA LEU A 12 11.84 1.31 -0.06
C LEU A 12 13.09 0.53 0.38
N VAL A 13 12.95 -0.29 1.43
CA VAL A 13 14.00 -1.20 1.91
C VAL A 13 13.45 -2.60 2.12
N LEU A 14 14.30 -3.62 1.94
CA LEU A 14 13.98 -5.01 2.32
C LEU A 14 14.35 -5.31 3.77
N GLU A 15 15.27 -4.54 4.34
CA GLU A 15 15.70 -4.69 5.72
C GLU A 15 16.37 -3.39 6.21
N PRO A 16 16.48 -3.18 7.53
CA PRO A 16 16.89 -1.89 8.11
C PRO A 16 18.24 -1.33 7.62
N SER A 17 19.24 -2.18 7.39
CA SER A 17 20.60 -1.81 6.99
C SER A 17 20.73 -1.41 5.51
N GLY A 18 19.76 -1.79 4.67
CA GLY A 18 19.75 -1.53 3.23
C GLY A 18 20.81 -2.30 2.42
N GLN A 19 21.47 -3.31 2.99
CA GLN A 19 22.56 -4.04 2.35
C GLN A 19 22.07 -5.22 1.49
N LEU A 20 20.90 -5.79 1.82
CA LEU A 20 20.33 -6.95 1.11
C LEU A 20 19.62 -6.59 -0.22
N GLY A 21 19.82 -5.36 -0.71
CA GLY A 21 19.19 -4.83 -1.93
C GLY A 21 17.97 -3.95 -1.64
N ALA A 22 17.27 -3.56 -2.70
CA ALA A 22 16.10 -2.70 -2.64
C ALA A 22 14.97 -3.25 -3.51
N ILE A 23 13.74 -2.84 -3.19
CA ILE A 23 12.61 -3.04 -4.09
C ILE A 23 12.89 -2.22 -5.36
N MET A 24 12.84 -2.86 -6.53
CA MET A 24 13.15 -2.26 -7.83
C MET A 24 12.02 -1.35 -8.35
N ALA A 25 11.64 -0.37 -7.54
CA ALA A 25 10.66 0.65 -7.83
C ALA A 25 11.00 1.99 -7.19
N THR A 26 10.44 3.05 -7.74
CA THR A 26 10.27 4.30 -7.00
C THR A 26 9.06 4.17 -6.08
N GLY A 27 9.28 4.35 -4.78
CA GLY A 27 8.22 4.38 -3.78
C GLY A 27 7.65 5.78 -3.58
N THR A 28 6.33 5.91 -3.59
CA THR A 28 5.63 7.14 -3.21
C THR A 28 4.61 6.81 -2.14
N ARG A 29 4.74 7.40 -0.96
CA ARG A 29 3.72 7.30 0.08
C ARG A 29 2.64 8.32 -0.22
N ILE A 30 1.39 7.86 -0.23
CA ILE A 30 0.24 8.67 -0.56
C ILE A 30 -0.71 8.72 0.62
N MET A 31 -1.37 9.86 0.79
CA MET A 31 -2.53 10.02 1.63
C MET A 31 -3.72 10.32 0.74
N TYR A 32 -4.80 9.57 0.86
CA TYR A 32 -5.99 9.72 0.04
C TYR A 32 -7.27 9.71 0.88
N ARG A 33 -8.31 10.35 0.36
CA ARG A 33 -9.63 10.40 1.00
C ARG A 33 -10.38 9.09 0.79
N SER A 34 -10.86 8.46 1.87
CA SER A 34 -11.73 7.29 1.87
C SER A 34 -12.99 7.54 2.72
N THR A 35 -13.77 6.49 3.00
CA THR A 35 -15.03 6.53 3.75
C THR A 35 -15.06 5.43 4.81
N ASP A 36 -15.38 5.78 6.06
CA ASP A 36 -15.50 4.79 7.14
C ASP A 36 -16.78 3.93 7.02
N SER A 37 -16.93 2.97 7.93
CA SER A 37 -18.11 2.09 7.99
C SER A 37 -19.44 2.79 8.32
N ARG A 38 -19.40 4.06 8.72
CA ARG A 38 -20.57 4.89 9.05
C ARG A 38 -20.86 5.95 7.97
N GLY A 39 -20.08 5.99 6.89
CA GLY A 39 -20.24 6.94 5.80
C GLY A 39 -19.48 8.26 5.99
N ASN A 40 -18.66 8.42 7.04
CA ASN A 40 -17.90 9.63 7.26
C ASN A 40 -16.63 9.65 6.41
N PRO A 41 -16.19 10.83 5.91
CA PRO A 41 -14.92 10.94 5.22
C PRO A 41 -13.75 10.71 6.18
N ILE A 42 -12.77 9.93 5.75
CA ILE A 42 -11.52 9.66 6.49
C ILE A 42 -10.31 9.81 5.56
N ALA A 43 -9.13 10.02 6.14
CA ALA A 43 -7.86 9.92 5.41
C ALA A 43 -7.26 8.52 5.63
N VAL A 44 -6.72 7.92 4.57
CA VAL A 44 -5.99 6.66 4.61
C VAL A 44 -4.67 6.85 3.89
N THR A 45 -3.61 6.19 4.36
CA THR A 45 -2.31 6.19 3.70
C THR A 45 -2.04 4.89 2.97
N GLY A 46 -1.04 4.89 2.09
CA GLY A 46 -0.55 3.71 1.39
C GLY A 46 0.74 4.00 0.65
N THR A 47 1.37 2.97 0.10
CA THR A 47 2.59 3.10 -0.71
C THR A 47 2.32 2.67 -2.13
N TYR A 48 2.54 3.60 -3.07
CA TYR A 48 2.61 3.33 -4.48
C TYR A 48 4.03 2.91 -4.87
N PHE A 49 4.14 1.90 -5.73
CA PHE A 49 5.37 1.35 -6.24
C PHE A 49 5.35 1.48 -7.75
N GLU A 50 6.19 2.37 -8.29
CA GLU A 50 6.42 2.54 -9.72
C GLU A 50 7.59 1.65 -10.16
N PRO A 51 7.35 0.55 -10.91
CA PRO A 51 8.41 -0.37 -11.28
C PRO A 51 9.39 0.23 -12.28
N TYR A 52 10.67 -0.07 -12.08
CA TYR A 52 11.73 0.23 -13.04
C TYR A 52 11.68 -0.65 -14.28
N ASN A 53 11.19 -1.88 -14.14
CA ASN A 53 11.11 -2.84 -15.24
C ASN A 53 9.84 -2.62 -16.05
N ASP A 54 9.95 -2.66 -17.38
CA ASP A 54 8.80 -2.59 -18.28
C ASP A 54 7.79 -3.71 -18.04
N TRP A 55 6.51 -3.43 -18.32
CA TRP A 55 5.46 -4.44 -18.29
C TRP A 55 5.61 -5.39 -19.49
N PRO A 56 5.82 -6.71 -19.30
CA PRO A 56 6.05 -7.63 -20.42
C PRO A 56 4.77 -8.06 -21.15
N GLY A 57 3.59 -7.70 -20.65
CA GLY A 57 2.31 -8.06 -21.25
C GLY A 57 1.94 -7.20 -22.46
N LYS A 58 0.86 -7.58 -23.15
CA LYS A 58 0.29 -6.79 -24.25
C LYS A 58 -0.67 -5.74 -23.68
N GLY A 59 -0.42 -4.46 -23.97
CA GLY A 59 -1.26 -3.34 -23.52
C GLY A 59 -0.67 -2.55 -22.36
N PRO A 60 -1.45 -1.63 -21.77
CA PRO A 60 -0.98 -0.78 -20.67
C PRO A 60 -0.62 -1.60 -19.42
N ARG A 61 0.33 -1.07 -18.64
CA ARG A 61 0.74 -1.65 -17.36
C ARG A 61 -0.47 -1.73 -16.41
N PRO A 62 -0.75 -2.89 -15.80
CA PRO A 62 -1.80 -3.00 -14.81
C PRO A 62 -1.41 -2.35 -13.49
N LEU A 63 -2.39 -1.72 -12.85
CA LEU A 63 -2.33 -1.43 -11.41
C LEU A 63 -2.80 -2.65 -10.64
N LEU A 64 -1.99 -3.13 -9.71
CA LEU A 64 -2.40 -4.07 -8.68
C LEU A 64 -2.64 -3.32 -7.37
N VAL A 65 -3.88 -3.35 -6.90
CA VAL A 65 -4.22 -2.85 -5.57
C VAL A 65 -4.04 -3.98 -4.58
N TYR A 66 -3.13 -3.77 -3.63
CA TYR A 66 -2.74 -4.77 -2.65
C TYR A 66 -3.43 -4.50 -1.31
N ALA A 67 -4.27 -5.45 -0.92
CA ALA A 67 -4.94 -5.48 0.36
C ALA A 67 -4.08 -6.29 1.35
N PRO A 68 -3.39 -5.64 2.32
CA PRO A 68 -2.56 -6.35 3.28
C PRO A 68 -3.36 -7.34 4.14
N GLY A 69 -2.69 -8.41 4.55
CA GLY A 69 -3.11 -9.20 5.70
C GLY A 69 -2.92 -8.45 7.02
N THR A 70 -3.13 -9.14 8.13
CA THR A 70 -3.06 -8.58 9.49
C THR A 70 -1.74 -7.88 9.81
N GLN A 71 -1.81 -6.57 10.07
CA GLN A 71 -0.64 -5.76 10.44
C GLN A 71 -0.56 -5.44 11.94
N GLY A 72 -1.69 -5.42 12.65
CA GLY A 72 -1.76 -4.98 14.05
C GLY A 72 -2.63 -3.74 14.22
N GLN A 73 -2.53 -3.07 15.38
CA GLN A 73 -3.44 -1.97 15.76
C GLN A 73 -2.78 -0.59 15.77
N GLY A 74 -1.45 -0.53 15.85
CA GLY A 74 -0.71 0.71 16.04
C GLY A 74 -0.33 1.41 14.75
N ASN A 75 0.01 2.70 14.84
CA ASN A 75 0.46 3.47 13.69
C ASN A 75 1.78 2.95 13.09
N GLN A 76 2.64 2.35 13.91
CA GLN A 76 3.87 1.70 13.47
C GLN A 76 3.62 0.45 12.62
N CYS A 77 2.44 -0.17 12.74
CA CYS A 77 2.06 -1.36 11.99
C CYS A 77 1.73 -1.05 10.52
N ALA A 78 1.53 0.21 10.17
CA ALA A 78 1.14 0.59 8.81
C ALA A 78 2.14 0.07 7.76
N PRO A 79 1.69 -0.68 6.74
CA PRO A 79 2.54 -1.16 5.66
C PRO A 79 3.42 -0.07 5.05
N SER A 80 2.85 1.13 4.83
CA SER A 80 3.59 2.25 4.26
C SER A 80 4.78 2.74 5.10
N ARG A 81 4.77 2.46 6.41
CA ARG A 81 5.92 2.70 7.29
C ARG A 81 6.86 1.50 7.33
N GLN A 82 6.32 0.28 7.31
CA GLN A 82 7.10 -0.95 7.28
C GLN A 82 7.99 -1.04 6.05
N PHE A 83 7.52 -0.61 4.87
CA PHE A 83 8.38 -0.53 3.66
C PHE A 83 9.57 0.42 3.79
N ASN A 84 9.57 1.34 4.77
CA ASN A 84 10.68 2.24 5.03
C ASN A 84 11.71 1.71 6.04
N GLN A 85 11.40 0.60 6.72
CA GLN A 85 12.22 0.03 7.80
C GLN A 85 12.53 -1.46 7.60
N GLY A 86 11.65 -2.23 6.94
CA GLY A 86 11.69 -3.69 6.84
C GLY A 86 11.29 -4.37 8.16
N ILE A 87 11.97 -3.99 9.25
CA ILE A 87 11.71 -4.49 10.61
C ILE A 87 11.53 -3.29 11.55
N HIS A 88 10.45 -3.31 12.32
CA HIS A 88 10.21 -2.37 13.41
C HIS A 88 10.43 -3.06 14.75
N TYR A 89 11.15 -2.40 15.66
CA TYR A 89 11.28 -2.81 17.06
C TYR A 89 11.40 -1.57 17.96
N SER A 90 10.50 -1.43 18.93
CA SER A 90 10.56 -0.34 19.92
C SER A 90 10.70 -0.83 21.38
N GLY A 91 10.77 -2.15 21.59
CA GLY A 91 10.91 -2.78 22.90
C GLY A 91 9.78 -3.73 23.25
N GLY A 92 10.06 -4.73 24.10
CA GLY A 92 9.05 -5.69 24.56
C GLY A 92 8.46 -6.50 23.39
N TRP A 93 7.12 -6.48 23.29
CA TRP A 93 6.37 -7.18 22.22
C TRP A 93 6.07 -6.30 21.00
N ASP A 94 6.55 -5.05 20.97
CA ASP A 94 6.42 -4.19 19.79
C ASP A 94 7.52 -4.53 18.78
N ILE A 95 7.30 -5.64 18.08
CA ILE A 95 8.15 -6.14 17.01
C ILE A 95 7.27 -6.46 15.80
N MET A 96 7.66 -5.95 14.64
CA MET A 96 6.97 -6.18 13.38
C MET A 96 7.99 -6.46 12.28
N VAL A 97 7.68 -7.43 11.43
CA VAL A 97 8.47 -7.77 10.24
C VAL A 97 7.54 -7.60 9.04
N ASN A 98 8.01 -6.90 8.01
CA ASN A 98 7.25 -6.67 6.80
C ASN A 98 7.11 -7.94 5.95
N TYR A 99 6.22 -8.84 6.34
CA TYR A 99 6.05 -10.13 5.66
C TYR A 99 5.40 -10.02 4.27
N GLU A 100 4.86 -8.85 3.91
CA GLU A 100 4.27 -8.58 2.58
C GLU A 100 5.35 -8.20 1.54
N GLU A 101 6.55 -7.85 2.00
CA GLU A 101 7.60 -7.24 1.18
C GLU A 101 8.07 -8.13 0.03
N ALA A 102 8.22 -9.44 0.29
CA ALA A 102 8.78 -10.36 -0.69
C ALA A 102 7.84 -10.52 -1.90
N PHE A 103 6.54 -10.53 -1.63
CA PHE A 103 5.53 -10.68 -2.68
C PHE A 103 5.39 -9.37 -3.49
N VAL A 104 5.35 -8.21 -2.82
CA VAL A 104 5.37 -6.90 -3.48
C VAL A 104 6.62 -6.72 -4.33
N ALA A 105 7.81 -7.01 -3.79
CA ALA A 105 9.08 -6.90 -4.51
C ALA A 105 9.11 -7.78 -5.76
N THR A 106 8.58 -9.00 -5.66
CA THR A 106 8.49 -9.94 -6.78
C THR A 106 7.58 -9.42 -7.90
N LEU A 107 6.42 -8.86 -7.55
CA LEU A 107 5.47 -8.36 -8.55
C LEU A 107 5.93 -7.06 -9.20
N VAL A 108 6.52 -6.16 -8.42
CA VAL A 108 7.19 -4.96 -8.93
C VAL A 108 8.30 -5.35 -9.91
N ALA A 109 9.14 -6.33 -9.57
CA ALA A 109 10.20 -6.81 -10.47
C ALA A 109 9.65 -7.41 -11.78
N ARG A 110 8.38 -7.83 -11.81
CA ARG A 110 7.66 -8.29 -13.02
C ARG A 110 6.93 -7.17 -13.78
N GLY A 111 7.10 -5.92 -13.35
CA GLY A 111 6.56 -4.74 -14.04
C GLY A 111 5.13 -4.38 -13.64
N PHE A 112 4.58 -4.94 -12.55
CA PHE A 112 3.28 -4.51 -12.02
C PHE A 112 3.42 -3.24 -11.18
N ALA A 113 2.70 -2.18 -11.55
CA ALA A 113 2.52 -1.05 -10.65
C ALA A 113 1.65 -1.49 -9.48
N ILE A 114 2.03 -1.13 -8.26
CA ILE A 114 1.31 -1.57 -7.06
C ILE A 114 0.91 -0.38 -6.21
N LEU A 115 -0.31 -0.37 -5.70
CA LEU A 115 -0.65 0.45 -4.55
C LEU A 115 -1.09 -0.44 -3.40
N MET A 116 -0.31 -0.43 -2.33
CA MET A 116 -0.65 -1.12 -1.09
C MET A 116 -1.24 -0.12 -0.10
N THR A 117 -2.47 -0.37 0.32
CA THR A 117 -3.16 0.50 1.28
C THR A 117 -2.81 0.15 2.72
N ASP A 118 -2.86 1.13 3.62
CA ASP A 118 -2.69 0.87 5.05
C ASP A 118 -4.00 0.44 5.75
N TYR A 119 -5.18 0.73 5.19
CA TYR A 119 -6.49 0.71 5.87
C TYR A 119 -6.69 1.88 6.86
N GLN A 120 -7.95 2.06 7.27
CA GLN A 120 -8.32 3.04 8.29
C GLN A 120 -7.55 2.77 9.60
N GLY A 121 -7.02 3.84 10.20
CA GLY A 121 -6.37 3.82 11.52
C GLY A 121 -4.98 3.20 11.54
N LEU A 122 -4.48 2.72 10.41
CA LEU A 122 -3.07 2.35 10.26
C LEU A 122 -2.34 3.53 9.61
N GLY A 123 -1.42 4.14 10.36
CA GLY A 123 -0.58 5.23 9.90
C GLY A 123 -1.25 6.62 9.94
N THR A 124 -2.50 6.68 10.42
CA THR A 124 -3.36 7.87 10.53
C THR A 124 -3.99 7.95 11.92
N ASP A 125 -4.61 9.10 12.24
CA ASP A 125 -5.22 9.31 13.56
C ASP A 125 -6.56 8.55 13.66
N SER A 126 -6.52 7.31 14.13
CA SER A 126 -7.64 6.55 14.70
C SER A 126 -7.17 5.14 15.07
N MET A 127 -7.98 4.39 15.82
CA MET A 127 -7.73 2.96 16.02
C MET A 127 -8.03 2.20 14.73
N HIS A 128 -7.14 1.27 14.34
CA HIS A 128 -7.40 0.38 13.22
C HIS A 128 -8.70 -0.41 13.39
N THR A 129 -9.55 -0.39 12.36
CA THR A 129 -10.85 -1.07 12.35
C THR A 129 -10.71 -2.49 11.82
N TYR A 130 -9.85 -3.28 12.45
CA TYR A 130 -9.49 -4.63 12.03
C TYR A 130 -10.71 -5.47 11.62
N VAL A 131 -10.64 -6.06 10.42
CA VAL A 131 -11.65 -6.92 9.76
C VAL A 131 -13.02 -6.28 9.54
N ASN A 132 -13.09 -4.94 9.53
CA ASN A 132 -14.32 -4.24 9.14
C ASN A 132 -14.43 -4.16 7.61
N ARG A 133 -15.21 -5.09 7.04
CA ARG A 133 -15.46 -5.20 5.59
C ARG A 133 -15.80 -3.89 4.88
N LEU A 134 -16.54 -2.97 5.52
CA LEU A 134 -16.96 -1.73 4.86
C LEU A 134 -15.82 -0.74 4.80
N ALA A 135 -15.13 -0.52 5.92
CA ALA A 135 -13.99 0.39 5.97
C ALA A 135 -12.83 -0.10 5.11
N GLU A 136 -12.52 -1.40 5.15
CA GLU A 136 -11.43 -2.00 4.38
C GLU A 136 -11.75 -2.00 2.88
N GLY A 137 -12.94 -2.44 2.47
CA GLY A 137 -13.34 -2.42 1.07
C GLY A 137 -13.39 -1.01 0.47
N HIS A 138 -13.85 -0.01 1.24
CA HIS A 138 -13.76 1.39 0.79
C HIS A 138 -12.31 1.84 0.61
N ALA A 139 -11.42 1.55 1.58
CA ALA A 139 -10.00 1.87 1.47
C ALA A 139 -9.35 1.23 0.23
N VAL A 140 -9.59 -0.06 -0.02
CA VAL A 140 -9.04 -0.76 -1.19
C VAL A 140 -9.55 -0.16 -2.51
N LEU A 141 -10.85 0.11 -2.62
CA LEU A 141 -11.41 0.72 -3.84
C LEU A 141 -10.94 2.16 -4.05
N ASP A 142 -10.83 2.94 -2.97
CA ASP A 142 -10.37 4.33 -3.04
C ASP A 142 -8.88 4.44 -3.27
N ALA A 143 -8.09 3.45 -2.83
CA ALA A 143 -6.70 3.29 -3.21
C ALA A 143 -6.58 3.17 -4.74
N ALA A 144 -7.36 2.28 -5.37
CA ALA A 144 -7.36 2.13 -6.83
C ALA A 144 -7.56 3.49 -7.55
N ARG A 145 -8.57 4.24 -7.10
CA ARG A 145 -8.91 5.57 -7.64
C ARG A 145 -7.80 6.58 -7.40
N ALA A 146 -7.14 6.54 -6.24
CA ALA A 146 -6.06 7.45 -5.89
C ALA A 146 -4.80 7.19 -6.73
N ALA A 147 -4.39 5.93 -6.90
CA ALA A 147 -3.26 5.56 -7.74
C ALA A 147 -3.41 6.06 -9.19
N MET A 148 -4.60 5.89 -9.77
CA MET A 148 -4.89 6.34 -11.15
C MET A 148 -4.87 7.86 -11.33
N LYS A 149 -4.81 8.64 -10.24
CA LYS A 149 -4.69 10.11 -10.27
C LYS A 149 -3.27 10.60 -9.98
N LEU A 150 -2.32 9.69 -9.68
CA LEU A 150 -0.95 10.10 -9.39
C LEU A 150 -0.26 10.60 -10.67
N PRO A 151 0.39 11.77 -10.62
CA PRO A 151 1.20 12.24 -11.74
C PRO A 151 2.47 11.39 -11.85
N GLU A 152 3.11 11.46 -13.02
CA GLU A 152 4.44 10.86 -13.24
C GLU A 152 4.50 9.35 -12.98
N THR A 153 3.39 8.66 -13.22
CA THR A 153 3.32 7.20 -13.23
C THR A 153 3.27 6.66 -14.65
N SER A 154 3.64 5.39 -14.84
CA SER A 154 3.47 4.70 -16.13
C SER A 154 2.06 4.14 -16.34
N LEU A 155 1.13 4.40 -15.43
CA LEU A 155 -0.25 3.93 -15.51
C LEU A 155 -1.01 4.67 -16.61
N ASP A 156 -1.80 3.91 -17.36
CA ASP A 156 -2.87 4.47 -18.18
C ASP A 156 -4.09 4.71 -17.27
N PRO A 157 -4.69 5.93 -17.25
CA PRO A 157 -5.91 6.21 -16.48
C PRO A 157 -7.11 5.32 -16.82
N HIS A 158 -7.08 4.68 -17.99
CA HIS A 158 -8.06 3.70 -18.47
C HIS A 158 -7.50 2.27 -18.53
N GLY A 159 -6.32 2.07 -17.94
CA GLY A 159 -5.63 0.79 -17.87
C GLY A 159 -6.30 -0.22 -16.93
N PRO A 160 -5.87 -1.49 -17.00
CA PRO A 160 -6.43 -2.55 -16.17
C PRO A 160 -6.09 -2.39 -14.69
N VAL A 161 -7.06 -2.70 -13.85
CA VAL A 161 -6.91 -2.77 -12.38
C VAL A 161 -7.18 -4.20 -11.93
N ALA A 162 -6.29 -4.72 -11.08
CA ALA A 162 -6.47 -5.99 -10.38
C ALA A 162 -6.40 -5.76 -8.88
N PHE A 163 -7.00 -6.68 -8.12
CA PHE A 163 -6.97 -6.69 -6.65
C PHE A 163 -6.35 -8.00 -6.18
N TRP A 164 -5.55 -7.92 -5.12
CA TRP A 164 -5.00 -9.09 -4.44
C TRP A 164 -5.02 -8.89 -2.94
N GLY A 165 -5.34 -9.94 -2.19
CA GLY A 165 -5.28 -9.95 -0.74
C GLY A 165 -5.35 -11.36 -0.17
N TYR A 166 -4.79 -11.53 1.03
CA TYR A 166 -4.80 -12.78 1.80
C TYR A 166 -5.15 -12.51 3.28
N SER A 167 -5.79 -13.48 3.95
CA SER A 167 -6.23 -13.33 5.35
C SER A 167 -7.19 -12.14 5.52
N GLN A 168 -6.90 -11.17 6.39
CA GLN A 168 -7.63 -9.90 6.48
C GLN A 168 -7.82 -9.26 5.11
N GLY A 169 -6.75 -9.17 4.31
CA GLY A 169 -6.80 -8.58 2.98
C GLY A 169 -7.61 -9.38 1.97
N GLY A 170 -7.84 -10.68 2.21
CA GLY A 170 -8.77 -11.47 1.38
C GLY A 170 -10.23 -11.21 1.72
N GLY A 171 -10.53 -10.67 2.91
CA GLY A 171 -11.87 -10.25 3.31
C GLY A 171 -12.20 -8.78 3.00
N ALA A 172 -11.17 -7.97 2.73
CA ALA A 172 -11.27 -6.57 2.32
C ALA A 172 -11.71 -6.43 0.86
#